data_AF-X1BY33-F1
#
_entry.id   AF-X1BY33-F1
#
_cell.length_a   1.000
_cell.length_b   1.000
_cell.length_c   1.000
_cell.angle_alpha   90.00
_cell.angle_beta   90.00
_cell.angle_gamma   90.00
#
_symmetry.space_group_name_H-M   'P 1'
#
loop_
_entity.id
_entity.type
_entity.pdbx_description
1 polymer ?
#
loop_
_entity_poly.entity_id
_entity_poly.type
_entity_poly.pdbx_seq_one_letter_code
_entity_poly.pdbx_strand_id
1 'polypeptide(L)'
;QDHPDDIPYPGGPPKPPYDNAGYTLTYAMGIEFDRILDGFDGPFEKVEDLLPPPKGQVSGKGSGYLLSHEVNDAFIAVNRLVGSGEEVYWLESPFTVKDKTYPTGTLYIRKKRTTASKLQKMSEEIGLSFEATGSKPRGEALRLKPVRIGLWDRYGGSMPSGWIRWMFEQFEFPFEVVYPQTLDGANLTEKYDVIVFAGGAIPMEDPEKPPELPENLPDEYKDRAGSVTVAKTVPQLRQFLEAGGTVITIGSSTNLAYHLDLPIANALVEKTPEGEEKPLPPEKYFVPGSILQ
;
A
#
# COMPACT_ATOMS: atom_id res chain seq x y z
N GLN A 1 20.90 -7.82 14.61
CA GLN A 1 20.70 -8.18 16.04
C GLN A 1 20.36 -9.66 16.05
N ASP A 2 21.02 -10.47 16.88
CA ASP A 2 20.73 -11.90 16.94
C ASP A 2 19.73 -12.15 18.08
N HIS A 3 18.61 -12.81 17.80
CA HIS A 3 17.66 -13.21 18.84
C HIS A 3 18.08 -14.59 19.35
N PRO A 4 18.29 -14.78 20.66
CA PRO A 4 18.70 -16.08 21.17
C PRO A 4 17.63 -17.14 20.87
N ASP A 5 18.08 -18.35 20.54
CA ASP A 5 17.22 -19.54 20.48
C ASP A 5 16.76 -19.92 21.90
N ASP A 6 15.74 -19.23 22.44
CA ASP A 6 15.16 -19.52 23.76
C ASP A 6 14.25 -20.75 23.68
N ILE A 7 14.86 -21.92 23.76
CA ILE A 7 14.20 -23.22 23.75
C ILE A 7 14.15 -23.75 25.20
N PRO A 8 12.96 -23.90 25.83
CA PRO A 8 12.84 -24.22 27.26
C PRO A 8 13.35 -25.60 27.65
N TYR A 9 13.40 -26.55 26.71
CA TYR A 9 13.95 -27.90 26.86
C TYR A 9 14.25 -28.51 25.47
N PRO A 10 15.15 -29.50 25.34
CA PRO A 10 15.49 -30.09 24.04
C PRO A 10 14.26 -30.55 23.25
N GLY A 11 14.04 -29.98 22.06
CA GLY A 11 12.90 -30.28 21.19
C GLY A 11 11.58 -29.59 21.53
N GLY A 12 11.56 -28.70 22.53
CA GLY A 12 10.38 -27.89 22.85
C GLY A 12 10.18 -26.69 21.92
N PRO A 13 9.01 -26.03 21.96
CA PRO A 13 8.75 -24.87 21.12
C PRO A 13 9.63 -23.70 21.55
N PRO A 14 10.27 -22.99 20.59
CA PRO A 14 10.95 -21.73 20.90
C PRO A 14 9.98 -20.74 21.56
N LYS A 15 10.45 -20.03 22.59
CA LYS A 15 9.67 -18.95 23.17
C LYS A 15 9.69 -17.75 22.23
N PRO A 16 8.52 -17.24 21.80
CA PRO A 16 8.48 -16.04 20.97
C PRO A 16 9.02 -14.83 21.74
N PRO A 17 9.71 -13.89 21.07
CA PRO A 17 10.05 -12.62 21.68
C PRO A 17 8.77 -11.94 22.19
N TYR A 18 8.79 -11.51 23.45
CA TYR A 18 7.77 -10.62 24.00
C TYR A 18 8.30 -9.19 23.90
N ASP A 19 7.59 -8.34 23.14
CA ASP A 19 7.79 -6.88 23.08
C ASP A 19 9.24 -6.40 22.85
N ASN A 20 10.07 -7.19 22.15
CA ASN A 20 11.40 -6.77 21.71
C ASN A 20 11.33 -6.23 20.29
N ALA A 21 10.76 -5.02 20.13
CA ALA A 21 11.09 -4.18 18.99
C ALA A 21 12.41 -3.50 19.34
N GLY A 22 13.51 -3.87 18.67
CA GLY A 22 14.77 -3.14 18.84
C GLY A 22 14.56 -1.67 18.46
N TYR A 23 14.76 -0.75 19.41
CA TYR A 23 14.63 0.69 19.16
C TYR A 23 15.75 1.28 18.29
N THR A 24 16.66 0.45 17.81
CA THR A 24 17.78 0.84 16.93
C THR A 24 17.47 0.49 15.48
N LEU A 25 16.47 1.16 14.90
CA LEU A 25 16.08 0.98 13.48
C LEU A 25 17.27 1.09 12.53
N THR A 26 18.27 1.92 12.87
CA THR A 26 19.48 2.08 12.06
C THR A 26 20.26 0.77 11.87
N TYR A 27 20.46 -0.01 12.94
CA TYR A 27 21.13 -1.31 12.86
C TYR A 27 20.25 -2.39 12.22
N ALA A 28 18.92 -2.27 12.32
CA ALA A 28 17.98 -3.26 11.77
C ALA A 28 17.73 -3.07 10.28
N MET A 29 17.76 -1.84 9.77
CA MET A 29 17.45 -1.49 8.39
C MET A 29 18.67 -1.31 7.48
N GLY A 30 19.86 -1.75 7.95
CA GLY A 30 21.10 -1.63 7.18
C GLY A 30 21.52 -0.17 6.92
N ILE A 31 21.13 0.76 7.80
CA ILE A 31 21.51 2.17 7.68
C ILE A 31 22.94 2.32 8.19
N GLU A 32 23.82 2.85 7.35
CA GLU A 32 25.15 3.29 7.76
C GLU A 32 25.06 4.63 8.49
N PHE A 33 25.76 4.77 9.62
CA PHE A 33 25.75 6.00 10.39
C PHE A 33 27.03 6.19 11.19
N ASP A 34 27.42 7.45 11.37
CA ASP A 34 28.52 7.84 12.24
C ASP A 34 28.00 8.11 13.66
N ARG A 35 28.68 7.53 14.65
CA ARG A 35 28.38 7.76 16.07
C ARG A 35 29.26 8.87 16.61
N ILE A 36 28.70 10.06 16.78
CA ILE A 36 29.34 11.17 17.48
C ILE A 36 28.79 11.18 18.92
N LEU A 37 29.63 10.76 19.88
CA LEU A 37 29.24 10.65 21.29
C LEU A 37 29.67 11.86 22.14
N ASP A 38 30.63 12.63 21.64
CA ASP A 38 31.07 13.86 22.25
C ASP A 38 30.17 15.02 21.85
N GLY A 39 30.03 16.01 22.73
CA GLY A 39 29.37 17.27 22.39
C GLY A 39 30.16 18.01 21.31
N PHE A 40 29.46 18.65 20.38
CA PHE A 40 30.07 19.47 19.34
C PHE A 40 29.31 20.79 19.21
N ASP A 41 30.05 21.88 19.00
CA ASP A 41 29.51 23.21 18.73
C ASP A 41 29.43 23.45 17.22
N GLY A 42 28.55 24.35 16.80
CA GLY A 42 28.40 24.74 15.40
C GLY A 42 27.34 25.83 15.22
N PRO A 43 27.17 26.37 14.01
CA PRO A 43 26.13 27.34 13.69
C PRO A 43 24.75 26.66 13.62
N PHE A 44 24.35 25.97 14.69
CA PHE A 44 23.11 25.21 14.75
C PHE A 44 21.94 26.13 15.05
N GLU A 45 20.85 25.93 14.32
CA GLU A 45 19.57 26.58 14.58
C GLU A 45 18.60 25.54 15.15
N LYS A 46 17.89 25.92 16.21
CA LYS A 46 16.88 25.05 16.81
C LYS A 46 15.69 24.94 15.85
N VAL A 47 15.34 23.71 15.51
CA VAL A 47 14.14 23.37 14.72
C VAL A 47 12.99 23.14 15.69
N GLU A 48 11.94 23.97 15.62
CA GLU A 48 10.80 23.91 16.55
C GLU A 48 9.61 23.09 16.03
N ASP A 49 9.58 22.82 14.73
CA ASP A 49 8.49 22.09 14.06
C ASP A 49 9.06 21.25 12.88
N LEU A 50 8.19 20.48 12.23
CA LEU A 50 8.54 19.70 11.04
C LEU A 50 9.18 20.60 9.97
N LEU A 51 10.39 20.23 9.53
CA LEU A 51 11.06 20.95 8.46
C LEU A 51 10.36 20.68 7.13
N PRO A 52 10.18 21.71 6.28
CA PRO A 52 9.75 21.47 4.91
C PRO A 52 10.82 20.63 4.18
N PRO A 53 10.41 19.79 3.23
CA PRO A 53 11.37 19.08 2.40
C PRO A 53 12.26 20.08 1.64
N PRO A 54 13.53 19.74 1.35
CA PRO A 54 14.35 20.53 0.46
C PRO A 54 13.61 20.78 -0.85
N LYS A 55 13.59 22.04 -1.31
CA LYS A 55 12.91 22.39 -2.55
C LYS A 55 13.54 21.64 -3.72
N GLY A 56 12.70 21.02 -4.53
CA GLY A 56 13.10 20.47 -5.81
C GLY A 56 13.18 21.54 -6.89
N GLN A 57 13.34 21.11 -8.14
CA GLN A 57 13.48 22.02 -9.27
C GLN A 57 12.81 21.48 -10.53
N VAL A 58 12.31 22.40 -11.37
CA VAL A 58 11.95 22.10 -12.75
C VAL A 58 13.08 22.59 -13.66
N SER A 59 13.85 21.67 -14.22
CA SER A 59 15.05 21.96 -15.00
C SER A 59 14.81 21.81 -16.51
N GLY A 60 15.55 22.60 -17.31
CA GLY A 60 15.55 22.48 -18.78
C GLY A 60 14.33 23.08 -19.50
N LYS A 61 14.24 22.80 -20.80
CA LYS A 61 13.11 23.19 -21.67
C LYS A 61 12.78 22.03 -22.62
N GLY A 62 11.49 21.78 -22.84
CA GLY A 62 11.07 20.63 -23.64
C GLY A 62 9.57 20.57 -23.93
N SER A 63 9.18 19.46 -24.54
CA SER A 63 7.81 19.07 -24.92
C SER A 63 7.16 18.11 -23.90
N GLY A 64 7.93 17.67 -22.90
CA GLY A 64 7.45 16.93 -21.73
C GLY A 64 8.43 17.04 -20.57
N TYR A 65 8.11 16.35 -19.48
CA TYR A 65 8.92 16.31 -18.25
C TYR A 65 9.08 14.86 -17.79
N LEU A 66 10.19 14.59 -17.12
CA LEU A 66 10.51 13.31 -16.50
C LEU A 66 10.54 13.48 -14.98
N LEU A 67 9.98 12.52 -14.27
CA LEU A 67 9.95 12.44 -12.80
C LEU A 67 10.35 11.01 -12.39
N SER A 68 11.24 10.88 -11.38
CA SER A 68 11.58 9.57 -10.81
C SER A 68 10.43 9.05 -9.94
N HIS A 69 10.20 7.74 -9.98
CA HIS A 69 9.23 7.05 -9.12
C HIS A 69 9.86 6.53 -7.81
N GLU A 70 11.17 6.68 -7.64
CA GLU A 70 11.91 6.19 -6.47
C GLU A 70 11.64 7.02 -5.20
N VAL A 71 11.13 8.24 -5.37
CA VAL A 71 10.68 9.09 -4.25
C VAL A 71 9.17 8.92 -4.09
N ASN A 72 8.73 8.52 -2.90
CA ASN A 72 7.31 8.24 -2.63
C ASN A 72 6.38 9.43 -2.99
N ASP A 73 6.84 10.67 -2.76
CA ASP A 73 6.07 11.88 -3.06
C ASP A 73 5.72 12.01 -4.56
N ALA A 74 6.40 11.26 -5.44
CA ALA A 74 6.03 11.17 -6.85
C ALA A 74 4.58 10.73 -7.05
N PHE A 75 4.01 9.90 -6.16
CA PHE A 75 2.62 9.47 -6.24
C PHE A 75 1.63 10.60 -5.89
N ILE A 76 2.00 11.53 -5.00
CA ILE A 76 1.24 12.78 -4.79
C ILE A 76 1.19 13.56 -6.10
N ALA A 77 2.34 13.71 -6.78
CA ALA A 77 2.38 14.41 -8.06
C ALA A 77 1.54 13.70 -9.14
N VAL A 78 1.60 12.38 -9.22
CA VAL A 78 0.75 11.60 -10.15
C VAL A 78 -0.73 11.89 -9.89
N ASN A 79 -1.18 11.80 -8.63
CA ASN A 79 -2.59 12.01 -8.27
C ASN A 79 -3.05 13.43 -8.60
N ARG A 80 -2.27 14.45 -8.24
CA ARG A 80 -2.56 15.87 -8.57
C ARG A 80 -2.59 16.12 -10.08
N LEU A 81 -1.65 15.56 -10.84
CA LEU A 81 -1.56 15.76 -12.28
C LEU A 81 -2.71 15.07 -13.01
N VAL A 82 -2.94 13.79 -12.72
CA VAL A 82 -4.00 13.00 -13.33
C VAL A 82 -5.38 13.57 -12.96
N GLY A 83 -5.62 13.91 -11.69
CA GLY A 83 -6.86 14.53 -11.22
C GLY A 83 -7.14 15.91 -11.84
N SER A 84 -6.09 16.62 -12.29
CA SER A 84 -6.21 17.91 -12.97
C SER A 84 -6.16 17.82 -14.51
N GLY A 85 -6.31 16.61 -15.06
CA GLY A 85 -6.41 16.36 -16.50
C GLY A 85 -5.09 16.44 -17.27
N GLU A 86 -3.94 16.47 -16.59
CA GLU A 86 -2.63 16.32 -17.24
C GLU A 86 -2.46 14.88 -17.76
N GLU A 87 -1.51 14.69 -18.68
CA GLU A 87 -1.22 13.36 -19.23
C GLU A 87 0.09 12.83 -18.66
N VAL A 88 -0.02 11.80 -17.84
CA VAL A 88 1.10 11.13 -17.18
C VAL A 88 1.19 9.70 -17.71
N TYR A 89 2.41 9.25 -17.99
CA TYR A 89 2.73 7.93 -18.52
C TYR A 89 3.79 7.27 -17.64
N TRP A 90 3.60 6.02 -17.28
CA TRP A 90 4.61 5.17 -16.64
C TRP A 90 5.41 4.45 -17.73
N LEU A 91 6.72 4.67 -17.80
CA LEU A 91 7.55 4.08 -18.84
C LEU A 91 7.91 2.63 -18.50
N GLU A 92 7.63 1.70 -19.41
CA GLU A 92 7.88 0.26 -19.22
C GLU A 92 9.29 -0.16 -19.69
N SER A 93 10.09 0.79 -20.13
CA SER A 93 11.48 0.58 -20.52
C SER A 93 12.34 1.79 -20.16
N PRO A 94 13.67 1.61 -19.98
CA PRO A 94 14.56 2.72 -19.74
C PRO A 94 14.49 3.75 -20.87
N PHE A 95 14.62 5.02 -20.53
CA PHE A 95 14.57 6.11 -21.50
C PHE A 95 15.87 6.91 -21.46
N THR A 96 16.53 7.07 -22.59
CA THR A 96 17.79 7.82 -22.68
C THR A 96 17.57 9.17 -23.34
N VAL A 97 18.01 10.25 -22.68
CA VAL A 97 18.02 11.61 -23.24
C VAL A 97 19.45 12.11 -23.20
N LYS A 98 20.06 12.31 -24.38
CA LYS A 98 21.48 12.64 -24.52
C LYS A 98 22.34 11.55 -23.84
N ASP A 99 23.08 11.91 -22.79
CA ASP A 99 24.01 11.02 -22.08
C ASP A 99 23.44 10.49 -20.75
N LYS A 100 22.18 10.84 -20.42
CA LYS A 100 21.52 10.41 -19.18
C LYS A 100 20.47 9.34 -19.48
N THR A 101 20.57 8.23 -18.77
CA THR A 101 19.59 7.13 -18.81
C THR A 101 18.68 7.20 -17.60
N TYR A 102 17.37 7.14 -17.85
CA TYR A 102 16.33 7.07 -16.85
C TYR A 102 15.83 5.63 -16.73
N PRO A 103 15.67 5.08 -15.51
CA PRO A 103 15.28 3.70 -15.33
C PRO A 103 13.82 3.44 -15.75
N THR A 104 13.48 2.17 -15.95
CA THR A 104 12.09 1.71 -16.03
C THR A 104 11.29 2.23 -14.84
N GLY A 105 10.03 2.62 -15.07
CA GLY A 105 9.18 3.25 -14.06
C GLY A 105 9.31 4.76 -13.98
N THR A 106 10.20 5.38 -14.75
CA THR A 106 10.21 6.84 -14.89
C THR A 106 8.84 7.34 -15.37
N LEU A 107 8.33 8.38 -14.72
CA LEU A 107 7.08 9.03 -15.06
C LEU A 107 7.35 10.09 -16.14
N TYR A 108 6.68 9.98 -17.28
CA TYR A 108 6.69 10.99 -18.33
C TYR A 108 5.40 11.81 -18.30
N ILE A 109 5.54 13.13 -18.16
CA ILE A 109 4.44 14.08 -18.15
C ILE A 109 4.44 14.85 -19.46
N ARG A 110 3.39 14.71 -20.28
CA ARG A 110 3.25 15.49 -21.52
C ARG A 110 3.00 16.96 -21.17
N LYS A 111 3.74 17.86 -21.79
CA LYS A 111 3.55 19.30 -21.58
C LYS A 111 2.23 19.79 -22.19
N LYS A 112 1.43 20.46 -21.36
CA LYS A 112 0.27 21.28 -21.67
C LYS A 112 0.51 22.71 -21.17
N ARG A 113 -0.47 23.59 -21.38
CA ARG A 113 -0.40 25.02 -20.97
C ARG A 113 -0.14 25.20 -19.47
N THR A 114 -0.76 24.36 -18.63
CA THR A 114 -0.74 24.48 -17.16
C THR A 114 0.32 23.61 -16.48
N THR A 115 0.97 22.71 -17.20
CA THR A 115 1.86 21.71 -16.59
C THR A 115 3.01 22.37 -15.87
N ALA A 116 3.72 23.33 -16.50
CA ALA A 116 4.91 23.94 -15.93
C ALA A 116 4.68 24.60 -14.56
N SER A 117 3.59 25.35 -14.40
CA SER A 117 3.26 26.01 -13.13
C SER A 117 2.87 25.00 -12.05
N LYS A 118 2.17 23.90 -12.41
CA LYS A 118 1.86 22.80 -11.48
C LYS A 118 3.13 22.09 -11.01
N LEU A 119 4.06 21.79 -11.92
CA LEU A 119 5.33 21.14 -11.57
C LEU A 119 6.19 22.04 -10.68
N GLN A 120 6.25 23.35 -10.97
CA GLN A 120 6.97 24.31 -10.14
C GLN A 120 6.41 24.34 -8.71
N LYS A 121 5.08 24.40 -8.57
CA LYS A 121 4.40 24.36 -7.28
C LYS A 121 4.74 23.09 -6.50
N MET A 122 4.67 21.91 -7.14
CA MET A 122 5.01 20.64 -6.47
C MET A 122 6.50 20.53 -6.13
N SER A 123 7.38 21.14 -6.93
CA SER A 123 8.81 21.20 -6.62
C SER A 123 9.08 21.98 -5.33
N GLU A 124 8.32 23.05 -5.09
CA GLU A 124 8.45 23.91 -3.91
C GLU A 124 7.76 23.33 -2.68
N GLU A 125 6.60 22.69 -2.83
CA GLU A 125 5.79 22.18 -1.72
C GLU A 125 6.27 20.81 -1.20
N ILE A 126 6.61 19.90 -2.10
CA ILE A 126 6.89 18.49 -1.79
C ILE A 126 8.26 18.03 -2.31
N GLY A 127 9.17 18.97 -2.60
CA GLY A 127 10.58 18.69 -2.87
C GLY A 127 10.88 17.92 -4.17
N LEU A 128 9.90 17.71 -5.04
CA LEU A 128 10.10 16.91 -6.26
C LEU A 128 10.90 17.64 -7.33
N SER A 129 11.76 16.90 -8.03
CA SER A 129 12.53 17.43 -9.16
C SER A 129 12.07 16.85 -10.48
N PHE A 130 11.89 17.73 -11.47
CA PHE A 130 11.43 17.40 -12.82
C PHE A 130 12.49 17.82 -13.84
N GLU A 131 12.75 16.97 -14.83
CA GLU A 131 13.64 17.30 -15.95
C GLU A 131 12.85 17.41 -17.24
N ALA A 132 12.89 18.58 -17.88
CA ALA A 132 12.23 18.80 -19.15
C ALA A 132 12.98 18.08 -20.28
N THR A 133 12.24 17.35 -21.11
CA THR A 133 12.79 16.65 -22.28
C THR A 133 12.12 17.15 -23.56
N GLY A 134 12.91 17.38 -24.60
CA GLY A 134 12.42 17.63 -25.96
C GLY A 134 12.02 16.34 -26.68
N SER A 135 12.52 15.20 -26.22
CA SER A 135 12.29 13.89 -26.82
C SER A 135 11.12 13.19 -26.13
N LYS A 136 10.11 12.81 -26.92
CA LYS A 136 9.03 11.94 -26.44
C LYS A 136 9.58 10.50 -26.32
N PRO A 137 9.34 9.80 -25.20
CA PRO A 137 9.66 8.38 -25.07
C PRO A 137 9.09 7.56 -26.24
N ARG A 138 9.94 6.68 -26.80
CA ARG A 138 9.58 5.71 -27.84
C ARG A 138 9.65 4.34 -27.19
N GLY A 139 8.51 3.68 -27.01
CA GLY A 139 8.40 2.42 -26.27
C GLY A 139 7.01 2.27 -25.67
N GLU A 140 6.79 1.12 -25.03
CA GLU A 140 5.58 0.86 -24.27
C GLU A 140 5.54 1.76 -23.02
N ALA A 141 4.36 2.31 -22.77
CA ALA A 141 4.13 3.19 -21.64
C ALA A 141 2.66 3.11 -21.24
N LEU A 142 2.42 2.93 -19.95
CA LEU A 142 1.08 2.89 -19.39
C LEU A 142 0.59 4.32 -19.18
N ARG A 143 -0.48 4.71 -19.88
CA ARG A 143 -1.15 5.99 -19.61
C ARG A 143 -1.90 5.88 -18.29
N LEU A 144 -1.47 6.66 -17.30
CA LEU A 144 -2.12 6.72 -15.99
C LEU A 144 -3.45 7.47 -16.09
N LYS A 145 -4.47 6.96 -15.39
CA LYS A 145 -5.84 7.48 -15.36
C LYS A 145 -6.31 7.56 -13.91
N PRO A 146 -7.32 8.41 -13.62
CA PRO A 146 -7.99 8.34 -12.31
C PRO A 146 -8.52 6.93 -12.08
N VAL A 147 -8.39 6.43 -10.85
CA VAL A 147 -8.86 5.10 -10.43
C VAL A 147 -9.89 5.29 -9.33
N ARG A 148 -11.03 4.61 -9.42
CA ARG A 148 -12.07 4.61 -8.39
C ARG A 148 -11.77 3.51 -7.39
N ILE A 149 -11.27 3.89 -6.21
CA ILE A 149 -10.82 2.97 -5.19
C ILE A 149 -11.89 2.82 -4.11
N GLY A 150 -12.33 1.60 -3.83
CA GLY A 150 -13.10 1.25 -2.65
C GLY A 150 -12.19 0.66 -1.57
N LEU A 151 -12.12 1.27 -0.38
CA LEU A 151 -11.41 0.73 0.77
C LEU A 151 -12.42 0.10 1.73
N TRP A 152 -12.33 -1.20 1.95
CA TRP A 152 -13.21 -1.88 2.90
C TRP A 152 -13.01 -1.37 4.33
N ASP A 153 -14.11 -1.18 5.06
CA ASP A 153 -14.12 -1.03 6.51
C ASP A 153 -15.37 -1.70 7.11
N ARG A 154 -15.46 -1.73 8.44
CA ARG A 154 -16.57 -2.27 9.22
C ARG A 154 -17.15 -1.23 10.17
N TYR A 155 -18.39 -1.43 10.58
CA TYR A 155 -18.94 -0.67 11.70
C TYR A 155 -18.07 -0.84 12.95
N GLY A 156 -17.79 0.26 13.66
CA GLY A 156 -16.83 0.30 14.77
C GLY A 156 -15.36 0.42 14.35
N GLY A 157 -15.06 0.36 13.05
CA GLY A 157 -13.73 0.57 12.49
C GLY A 157 -12.84 -0.67 12.48
N SER A 158 -11.95 -0.72 11.50
CA SER A 158 -10.86 -1.67 11.36
C SER A 158 -9.54 -0.93 11.47
N MET A 159 -8.71 -1.28 12.47
CA MET A 159 -7.40 -0.65 12.64
C MET A 159 -6.50 -0.82 11.39
N PRO A 160 -6.40 -2.02 10.77
CA PRO A 160 -5.70 -2.17 9.50
C PRO A 160 -6.25 -1.30 8.36
N SER A 161 -7.58 -1.16 8.26
CA SER A 161 -8.20 -0.27 7.25
C SER A 161 -7.86 1.19 7.52
N GLY A 162 -7.90 1.62 8.79
CA GLY A 162 -7.55 2.98 9.21
C GLY A 162 -6.13 3.40 8.81
N TRP A 163 -5.15 2.49 8.88
CA TRP A 163 -3.80 2.75 8.41
C TRP A 163 -3.72 2.95 6.89
N ILE A 164 -4.43 2.12 6.12
CA ILE A 164 -4.49 2.27 4.65
C ILE A 164 -5.19 3.57 4.27
N ARG A 165 -6.29 3.90 4.96
CA ARG A 165 -6.99 5.16 4.82
C ARG A 165 -6.06 6.35 5.04
N TRP A 166 -5.32 6.35 6.15
CA TRP A 166 -4.37 7.41 6.45
C TRP A 166 -3.32 7.56 5.33
N MET A 167 -2.77 6.45 4.81
CA MET A 167 -1.86 6.49 3.68
C MET A 167 -2.51 7.05 2.41
N PHE A 168 -3.73 6.64 2.05
CA PHE A 168 -4.43 7.21 0.90
C PHE A 168 -4.66 8.71 1.04
N GLU A 169 -4.98 9.19 2.24
CA GLU A 169 -5.09 10.62 2.53
C GLU A 169 -3.73 11.34 2.39
N GLN A 170 -2.64 10.79 2.93
CA GLN A 170 -1.30 11.38 2.83
C GLN A 170 -0.81 11.48 1.38
N PHE A 171 -1.12 10.47 0.56
CA PHE A 171 -0.70 10.40 -0.84
C PHE A 171 -1.74 10.95 -1.84
N GLU A 172 -2.83 11.54 -1.34
CA GLU A 172 -3.90 12.15 -2.13
C GLU A 172 -4.58 11.20 -3.13
N PHE A 173 -4.71 9.92 -2.78
CA PHE A 173 -5.50 8.99 -3.59
C PHE A 173 -7.00 9.29 -3.41
N PRO A 174 -7.79 9.36 -4.49
CA PRO A 174 -9.24 9.39 -4.38
C PRO A 174 -9.75 8.00 -4.00
N PHE A 175 -10.48 7.89 -2.89
CA PHE A 175 -11.09 6.64 -2.45
C PHE A 175 -12.43 6.88 -1.75
N GLU A 176 -13.25 5.83 -1.70
CA GLU A 176 -14.43 5.74 -0.86
C GLU A 176 -14.26 4.63 0.16
N VAL A 177 -14.72 4.84 1.39
CA VAL A 177 -14.82 3.76 2.37
C VAL A 177 -16.07 2.94 2.07
N VAL A 178 -15.92 1.63 1.92
CA VAL A 178 -16.97 0.71 1.49
C VAL A 178 -17.30 -0.29 2.58
N TYR A 179 -18.59 -0.48 2.85
CA TYR A 179 -19.10 -1.34 3.91
C TYR A 179 -19.81 -2.57 3.34
N PRO A 180 -20.03 -3.63 4.15
CA PRO A 180 -20.57 -4.91 3.69
C PRO A 180 -21.83 -4.82 2.85
N GLN A 181 -22.79 -3.96 3.21
CA GLN A 181 -24.04 -3.83 2.45
C GLN A 181 -23.82 -3.32 1.01
N THR A 182 -22.81 -2.46 0.81
CA THR A 182 -22.45 -2.02 -0.55
C THR A 182 -21.79 -3.15 -1.32
N LEU A 183 -20.97 -3.98 -0.65
CA LEU A 183 -20.28 -5.12 -1.24
C LEU A 183 -21.22 -6.28 -1.59
N ASP A 184 -22.31 -6.43 -0.84
CA ASP A 184 -23.37 -7.40 -1.11
C ASP A 184 -24.31 -6.97 -2.26
N GLY A 185 -24.19 -5.72 -2.70
CA GLY A 185 -24.94 -5.17 -3.81
C GLY A 185 -24.37 -5.56 -5.18
N ALA A 186 -25.20 -5.43 -6.21
CA ALA A 186 -24.76 -5.59 -7.60
C ALA A 186 -23.97 -4.37 -8.11
N ASN A 187 -23.35 -4.53 -9.28
CA ASN A 187 -22.72 -3.46 -10.06
C ASN A 187 -21.51 -2.78 -9.39
N LEU A 188 -20.68 -3.54 -8.67
CA LEU A 188 -19.44 -3.00 -8.08
C LEU A 188 -18.53 -2.32 -9.12
N THR A 189 -18.51 -2.80 -10.37
CA THR A 189 -17.73 -2.21 -11.48
C THR A 189 -18.24 -0.83 -11.94
N GLU A 190 -19.51 -0.50 -11.67
CA GLU A 190 -20.05 0.84 -11.95
C GLU A 190 -19.54 1.87 -10.94
N LYS A 191 -19.06 1.44 -9.77
CA LYS A 191 -18.59 2.34 -8.71
C LYS A 191 -17.07 2.31 -8.55
N TYR A 192 -16.47 1.13 -8.68
CA TYR A 192 -15.07 0.88 -8.35
C TYR A 192 -14.33 0.26 -9.52
N ASP A 193 -13.06 0.61 -9.65
CA ASP A 193 -12.09 -0.09 -10.50
C ASP A 193 -11.25 -1.04 -9.64
N VAL A 194 -10.96 -0.63 -8.40
CA VAL A 194 -10.16 -1.39 -7.43
C VAL A 194 -10.90 -1.43 -6.09
N ILE A 195 -10.96 -2.60 -5.45
CA ILE A 195 -11.43 -2.74 -4.06
C ILE A 195 -10.30 -3.32 -3.20
N VAL A 196 -10.01 -2.66 -2.08
CA VAL A 196 -8.91 -3.00 -1.16
C VAL A 196 -9.47 -3.57 0.13
N PHE A 197 -9.01 -4.77 0.50
CA PHE A 197 -9.37 -5.46 1.72
C PHE A 197 -8.14 -5.61 2.64
N ALA A 198 -8.15 -4.87 3.74
CA ALA A 198 -7.17 -5.00 4.81
C ALA A 198 -7.33 -6.32 5.57
N GLY A 199 -6.36 -6.68 6.42
CA GLY A 199 -6.45 -7.89 7.26
C GLY A 199 -7.73 -7.93 8.09
N GLY A 200 -8.35 -9.11 8.17
CA GLY A 200 -9.60 -9.35 8.93
C GLY A 200 -10.88 -9.03 8.18
N ALA A 201 -10.82 -8.73 6.88
CA ALA A 201 -12.00 -8.41 6.08
C ALA A 201 -12.69 -9.64 5.48
N ILE A 202 -11.93 -10.51 4.80
CA ILE A 202 -12.46 -11.71 4.15
C ILE A 202 -12.30 -12.90 5.10
N PRO A 203 -13.39 -13.45 5.66
CA PRO A 203 -13.30 -14.59 6.57
C PRO A 203 -13.05 -15.89 5.79
N MET A 204 -12.46 -16.89 6.46
CA MET A 204 -12.34 -18.25 5.89
C MET A 204 -13.68 -18.98 5.88
N GLU A 205 -14.50 -18.76 6.92
CA GLU A 205 -15.84 -19.31 7.06
C GLU A 205 -16.78 -18.23 7.57
N ASP A 206 -18.08 -18.33 7.27
CA ASP A 206 -19.05 -17.36 7.78
C ASP A 206 -19.14 -17.45 9.31
N PRO A 207 -19.15 -16.29 10.01
CA PRO A 207 -19.28 -16.29 11.45
C PRO A 207 -20.64 -16.87 11.86
N GLU A 208 -20.66 -17.76 12.86
CA GLU A 208 -21.89 -18.39 13.37
C GLU A 208 -22.94 -17.36 13.83
N LYS A 209 -22.48 -16.19 14.26
CA LYS A 209 -23.33 -15.07 14.68
C LYS A 209 -22.89 -13.79 13.96
N PRO A 210 -23.84 -12.99 13.48
CA PRO A 210 -23.52 -11.67 12.95
C PRO A 210 -22.90 -10.79 14.05
N PRO A 211 -22.11 -9.76 13.68
CA PRO A 211 -21.61 -8.79 14.64
C PRO A 211 -22.75 -8.17 15.44
N GLU A 212 -22.60 -8.07 16.75
CA GLU A 212 -23.57 -7.37 17.59
C GLU A 212 -23.57 -5.89 17.22
N LEU A 213 -24.75 -5.38 16.87
CA LEU A 213 -24.98 -3.97 16.60
C LEU A 213 -25.66 -3.34 17.81
N PRO A 214 -25.37 -2.07 18.15
CA PRO A 214 -26.11 -1.35 19.17
C PRO A 214 -27.62 -1.33 18.84
N GLU A 215 -28.47 -1.62 19.83
CA GLU A 215 -29.94 -1.61 19.65
C GLU A 215 -30.46 -0.25 19.15
N ASN A 216 -29.76 0.83 19.49
CA ASN A 216 -30.07 2.21 19.16
C ASN A 216 -29.12 2.79 18.10
N LEU A 217 -28.65 1.98 17.14
CA LEU A 217 -27.79 2.43 16.04
C LEU A 217 -28.45 3.59 15.26
N PRO A 218 -27.86 4.79 15.23
CA PRO A 218 -28.40 5.92 14.47
C PRO A 218 -28.55 5.60 12.98
N ASP A 219 -29.55 6.20 12.32
CA ASP A 219 -29.88 5.92 10.92
C ASP A 219 -28.69 6.13 9.97
N GLU A 220 -27.85 7.13 10.25
CA GLU A 220 -26.65 7.49 9.48
C GLU A 220 -25.52 6.43 9.50
N TYR A 221 -25.63 5.38 10.34
CA TYR A 221 -24.67 4.29 10.42
C TYR A 221 -25.25 2.93 10.04
N LYS A 222 -26.56 2.84 9.76
CA LYS A 222 -27.23 1.58 9.46
C LYS A 222 -26.72 0.94 8.18
N ASP A 223 -26.26 1.73 7.23
CA ASP A 223 -25.64 1.30 5.97
C ASP A 223 -24.23 0.67 6.15
N ARG A 224 -23.59 0.92 7.31
CA ARG A 224 -22.27 0.37 7.66
C ARG A 224 -22.34 -0.99 8.35
N ALA A 225 -23.54 -1.38 8.77
CA ALA A 225 -23.79 -2.56 9.56
C ALA A 225 -23.63 -3.86 8.75
N GLY A 226 -23.27 -4.93 9.46
CA GLY A 226 -23.09 -6.27 8.90
C GLY A 226 -21.62 -6.69 8.83
N SER A 227 -21.39 -7.79 8.14
CA SER A 227 -20.06 -8.36 7.92
C SER A 227 -19.92 -8.79 6.47
N VAL A 228 -18.70 -8.75 5.96
CA VAL A 228 -18.36 -9.49 4.74
C VAL A 228 -18.60 -10.98 5.03
N THR A 229 -19.26 -11.67 4.10
CA THR A 229 -19.59 -13.09 4.21
C THR A 229 -19.18 -13.87 2.97
N VAL A 230 -18.83 -15.14 3.17
CA VAL A 230 -18.64 -16.13 2.12
C VAL A 230 -19.93 -16.32 1.34
N ALA A 231 -21.07 -16.43 2.02
CA ALA A 231 -22.36 -16.69 1.35
C ALA A 231 -22.86 -15.53 0.47
N LYS A 232 -22.62 -14.26 0.83
CA LYS A 232 -23.19 -13.10 0.10
C LYS A 232 -22.15 -12.27 -0.64
N THR A 233 -21.08 -11.91 0.04
CA THR A 233 -20.11 -10.93 -0.48
C THR A 233 -19.16 -11.56 -1.50
N VAL A 234 -18.63 -12.76 -1.22
CA VAL A 234 -17.66 -13.43 -2.10
C VAL A 234 -18.20 -13.64 -3.53
N PRO A 235 -19.46 -14.08 -3.76
CA PRO A 235 -20.02 -14.14 -5.10
C PRO A 235 -20.01 -12.80 -5.86
N GLN A 236 -20.29 -11.68 -5.18
CA GLN A 236 -20.25 -10.35 -5.80
C GLN A 236 -18.81 -9.95 -6.15
N LEU A 237 -17.85 -10.28 -5.28
CA LEU A 237 -16.42 -10.03 -5.56
C LEU A 237 -15.91 -10.89 -6.72
N ARG A 238 -16.37 -12.14 -6.84
CA ARG A 238 -16.08 -13.00 -8.00
C ARG A 238 -16.62 -12.36 -9.28
N GLN A 239 -17.87 -11.92 -9.30
CA GLN A 239 -18.46 -11.23 -10.45
C GLN A 239 -17.70 -9.94 -10.80
N PHE A 240 -17.29 -9.16 -9.79
CA PHE A 240 -16.51 -7.95 -9.99
C PHE A 240 -15.15 -8.23 -10.66
N LEU A 241 -14.44 -9.26 -10.20
CA LEU A 241 -13.18 -9.71 -10.79
C LEU A 241 -13.37 -10.21 -12.23
N GLU A 242 -14.37 -11.05 -12.48
CA GLU A 242 -14.70 -11.57 -13.81
C GLU A 242 -15.09 -10.46 -14.80
N ALA A 243 -15.67 -9.37 -14.31
CA ALA A 243 -16.01 -8.18 -15.10
C ALA A 243 -14.81 -7.23 -15.31
N GLY A 244 -13.60 -7.60 -14.88
CA GLY A 244 -12.37 -6.82 -15.07
C GLY A 244 -12.03 -5.86 -13.93
N GLY A 245 -12.77 -5.90 -12.81
CA GLY A 245 -12.41 -5.22 -11.58
C GLY A 245 -11.16 -5.83 -10.93
N THR A 246 -10.48 -5.07 -10.09
CA THR A 246 -9.28 -5.53 -9.37
C THR A 246 -9.53 -5.59 -7.87
N VAL A 247 -9.17 -6.69 -7.22
CA VAL A 247 -9.23 -6.81 -5.76
C VAL A 247 -7.83 -6.93 -5.19
N ILE A 248 -7.49 -6.07 -4.23
CA ILE A 248 -6.23 -6.11 -3.48
C ILE A 248 -6.53 -6.64 -2.09
N THR A 249 -5.90 -7.75 -1.69
CA THR A 249 -6.07 -8.35 -0.36
C THR A 249 -4.76 -8.32 0.42
N ILE A 250 -4.84 -8.00 1.71
CA ILE A 250 -3.69 -7.86 2.59
C ILE A 250 -3.92 -8.71 3.85
N GLY A 251 -2.88 -9.42 4.30
CA GLY A 251 -2.95 -10.27 5.49
C GLY A 251 -3.98 -11.40 5.34
N SER A 252 -4.80 -11.63 6.37
CA SER A 252 -5.80 -12.70 6.35
C SER A 252 -6.89 -12.54 5.28
N SER A 253 -7.06 -11.36 4.69
CA SER A 253 -8.02 -11.19 3.59
C SER A 253 -7.61 -11.91 2.30
N THR A 254 -6.38 -12.41 2.23
CA THR A 254 -5.92 -13.32 1.17
C THR A 254 -6.72 -14.63 1.13
N ASN A 255 -7.53 -14.93 2.16
CA ASN A 255 -8.53 -16.01 2.13
C ASN A 255 -9.44 -15.98 0.89
N LEU A 256 -9.66 -14.79 0.30
CA LEU A 256 -10.41 -14.66 -0.96
C LEU A 256 -9.88 -15.58 -2.05
N ALA A 257 -8.57 -15.82 -2.12
CA ALA A 257 -7.98 -16.67 -3.15
C ALA A 257 -8.42 -18.15 -3.02
N TYR A 258 -8.64 -18.65 -1.80
CA TYR A 258 -9.20 -19.99 -1.58
C TYR A 258 -10.66 -20.04 -2.04
N HIS A 259 -11.44 -19.01 -1.72
CA HIS A 259 -12.84 -18.89 -2.16
C HIS A 259 -13.01 -18.73 -3.67
N LEU A 260 -11.94 -18.35 -4.36
CA LEU A 260 -11.86 -18.22 -5.82
C LEU A 260 -11.25 -19.44 -6.51
N ASP A 261 -10.90 -20.48 -5.75
CA ASP A 261 -10.26 -21.71 -6.24
C ASP A 261 -8.94 -21.43 -6.99
N LEU A 262 -8.22 -20.36 -6.60
CA LEU A 262 -6.92 -20.05 -7.19
C LEU A 262 -5.89 -21.12 -6.77
N PRO A 263 -4.92 -21.46 -7.64
CA PRO A 263 -3.94 -22.52 -7.37
C PRO A 263 -2.84 -22.03 -6.42
N ILE A 264 -3.24 -21.62 -5.21
CA ILE A 264 -2.36 -21.20 -4.12
C ILE A 264 -2.46 -22.21 -2.98
N ALA A 265 -1.38 -22.37 -2.23
CA ALA A 265 -1.32 -23.23 -1.06
C ALA A 265 -0.48 -22.56 0.03
N ASN A 266 -0.77 -22.87 1.28
CA ASN A 266 0.04 -22.41 2.39
C ASN A 266 1.31 -23.27 2.48
N ALA A 267 2.49 -22.66 2.40
CA ALA A 267 3.76 -23.38 2.52
C ALA A 267 4.11 -23.74 3.98
N LEU A 268 3.40 -23.18 4.95
CA LEU A 268 3.62 -23.36 6.39
C LEU A 268 2.63 -24.35 7.01
N VAL A 269 2.26 -25.39 6.27
CA VAL A 269 1.43 -26.51 6.75
C VAL A 269 2.10 -27.84 6.47
N GLU A 270 1.72 -28.86 7.22
CA GLU A 270 2.03 -30.26 6.93
C GLU A 270 0.76 -31.08 6.71
N LYS A 271 0.87 -32.10 5.86
CA LYS A 271 -0.21 -33.06 5.64
C LYS A 271 -0.18 -34.13 6.71
N THR A 272 -1.31 -34.33 7.38
CA THR A 272 -1.47 -35.47 8.29
C THR A 272 -1.53 -36.78 7.49
N PRO A 273 -1.36 -37.95 8.14
CA PRO A 273 -1.58 -39.25 7.49
C PRO A 273 -2.98 -39.40 6.86
N GLU A 274 -3.97 -38.67 7.37
CA GLU A 274 -5.35 -38.60 6.87
C GLU A 274 -5.52 -37.64 5.68
N GLY A 275 -4.46 -36.92 5.30
CA GLY A 275 -4.44 -35.98 4.18
C GLY A 275 -4.90 -34.56 4.51
N GLU A 276 -5.18 -34.26 5.78
CA GLU A 276 -5.56 -32.91 6.23
C GLU A 276 -4.33 -32.00 6.32
N GLU A 277 -4.47 -30.72 5.97
CA GLU A 277 -3.41 -29.73 6.17
C GLU A 277 -3.50 -29.14 7.58
N LYS A 278 -2.39 -29.19 8.33
CA LYS A 278 -2.26 -28.57 9.65
C LYS A 278 -1.11 -27.58 9.65
N PRO A 279 -1.25 -26.38 10.25
CA PRO A 279 -0.14 -25.45 10.41
C PRO A 279 1.10 -26.12 11.01
N LEU A 280 2.28 -25.79 10.49
CA LEU A 280 3.53 -26.28 11.04
C LEU A 280 3.62 -25.84 12.51
N PRO A 281 3.91 -26.78 13.42
CA PRO A 281 4.12 -26.44 14.82
C PRO A 281 5.40 -25.60 14.97
N PRO A 282 5.49 -24.70 15.97
CA PRO A 282 6.65 -23.83 16.17
C PRO A 282 7.99 -24.58 16.29
N GLU A 283 7.96 -25.82 16.75
CA GLU A 283 9.12 -26.73 16.82
C GLU A 283 9.70 -27.08 15.44
N LYS A 284 8.88 -27.03 14.39
CA LYS A 284 9.28 -27.30 13.00
C LYS A 284 9.61 -26.03 12.22
N TYR A 285 8.90 -24.94 12.50
CA TYR A 285 9.14 -23.65 11.85
C TYR A 285 8.82 -22.49 12.81
N PHE A 286 9.83 -21.68 13.10
CA PHE A 286 9.70 -20.50 13.94
C PHE A 286 10.55 -19.36 13.37
N VAL A 287 9.96 -18.17 13.27
CA VAL A 287 10.64 -16.93 12.90
C VAL A 287 10.30 -15.87 13.95
N PRO A 288 11.28 -15.26 14.63
CA PRO A 288 11.03 -14.17 15.56
C PRO A 288 10.49 -12.95 14.80
N GLY A 289 9.23 -12.58 15.04
CA GLY A 289 8.48 -11.63 14.21
C GLY A 289 9.01 -10.19 14.14
N SER A 290 10.00 -9.81 14.96
CA SER A 290 10.53 -8.44 15.05
C SER A 290 11.97 -8.28 14.57
N ILE A 291 12.67 -9.35 14.18
CA ILE A 291 14.08 -9.30 13.78
C ILE A 291 14.27 -10.22 12.56
N LEU A 292 14.01 -9.67 11.38
CA LEU A 292 14.49 -10.26 10.12
C LEU A 292 15.58 -9.33 9.58
N GLN A 293 16.81 -9.86 9.49
CA GLN A 293 17.93 -9.26 8.76
C GLN A 293 18.01 -9.89 7.37
#